data_AF-A0A380CAX0-F1
#
_entry.id   AF-A0A380CAX0-F1
#
_cell.length_a   1.000
_cell.length_b   1.000
_cell.length_c   1.000
_cell.angle_alpha   90.00
_cell.angle_beta   90.00
_cell.angle_gamma   90.00
#
_symmetry.space_group_name_H-M   'P 1'
#
loop_
_entity.id
_entity.type
_entity.pdbx_description
1 polymer ?
#
loop_
_entity_poly.entity_id
_entity_poly.type
_entity_poly.pdbx_seq_one_letter_code
_entity_poly.pdbx_strand_id
1 'polypeptide(L)'
;MTPNELLLRHAGVIVKSLLQQLDKAYKRFLKFSDTSLAAEVGTSRHWSAVRGMEQSQEEMDSYIEQLLAMDELTQWSSKLHQDRYKFVEKYDIAMEKYRGVVTNENQN
;
A
#
# COMPACT_ATOMS: atom_id res chain seq x y z
N MET A 1 13.45 25.03 12.72
CA MET A 1 12.83 23.94 11.96
C MET A 1 13.14 22.65 12.70
N THR A 2 12.12 22.02 13.28
CA THR A 2 12.25 20.75 14.00
C THR A 2 12.08 19.57 13.04
N PRO A 3 12.55 18.36 13.42
CA PRO A 3 12.30 17.15 12.62
C PRO A 3 10.81 16.91 12.32
N ASN A 4 9.92 17.15 13.29
CA ASN A 4 8.47 16.99 13.10
C ASN A 4 7.90 18.02 12.12
N GLU A 5 8.34 19.28 12.18
CA GLU A 5 7.90 20.31 11.21
C GLU A 5 8.31 19.93 9.78
N LEU A 6 9.52 19.40 9.61
CA LEU A 6 9.99 18.91 8.31
C LEU A 6 9.12 17.75 7.82
N LEU A 7 8.86 16.77 8.67
CA LEU A 7 8.05 15.60 8.33
C LEU A 7 6.61 15.99 7.95
N LEU A 8 5.96 16.87 8.71
CA LEU A 8 4.62 17.39 8.40
C LEU A 8 4.56 18.16 7.07
N ARG A 9 5.63 18.91 6.76
CA ARG A 9 5.76 19.64 5.48
C ARG A 9 5.83 18.68 4.30
N HIS A 10 6.53 17.55 4.45
CA HIS A 10 6.74 16.58 3.39
C HIS A 10 5.76 15.39 3.39
N ALA A 11 4.87 15.30 4.39
CA ALA A 11 3.91 14.21 4.56
C ALA A 11 3.16 13.84 3.27
N GLY A 12 2.57 14.82 2.57
CA GLY A 12 1.85 14.58 1.32
C GLY A 12 2.69 13.91 0.22
N VAL A 13 3.99 14.23 0.12
CA VAL A 13 4.88 13.61 -0.89
C VAL A 13 5.20 12.18 -0.50
N ILE A 14 5.48 11.93 0.79
CA ILE A 14 5.79 10.61 1.33
C ILE A 14 4.57 9.69 1.15
N VAL A 15 3.40 10.13 1.60
CA VAL A 15 2.12 9.40 1.48
C VAL A 15 1.82 9.07 0.02
N LYS A 16 1.99 10.03 -0.91
CA LYS A 16 1.80 9.79 -2.34
C LYS A 16 2.72 8.69 -2.86
N SER A 17 4.00 8.73 -2.48
CA SER A 17 4.99 7.72 -2.89
C SER A 17 4.62 6.34 -2.35
N LEU A 18 4.20 6.25 -1.10
CA LEU A 18 3.79 4.99 -0.47
C LEU A 18 2.53 4.42 -1.15
N LEU A 19 1.49 5.21 -1.36
CA LEU A 19 0.28 4.76 -2.06
C LEU A 19 0.56 4.32 -3.49
N GLN A 20 1.45 5.03 -4.20
CA GLN A 20 1.87 4.62 -5.54
C GLN A 20 2.62 3.29 -5.54
N GLN A 21 3.47 3.05 -4.54
CA GLN A 21 4.20 1.79 -4.41
C GLN A 21 3.26 0.64 -4.04
N LEU A 22 2.32 0.86 -3.12
CA LEU A 22 1.27 -0.09 -2.74
C LEU A 22 0.42 -0.49 -3.97
N ASP A 23 -0.04 0.48 -4.76
CA ASP A 23 -0.79 0.23 -6.00
C ASP A 23 0.03 -0.61 -7.01
N LYS A 24 1.33 -0.31 -7.17
CA LYS A 24 2.22 -1.09 -8.03
C LYS A 24 2.42 -2.51 -7.52
N ALA A 25 2.61 -2.71 -6.22
CA ALA A 25 2.74 -4.03 -5.60
C ALA A 25 1.46 -4.85 -5.78
N TYR A 26 0.30 -4.23 -5.58
CA TYR A 26 -0.99 -4.85 -5.83
C TYR A 26 -1.17 -5.29 -7.29
N LYS A 27 -0.81 -4.43 -8.25
CA LYS A 27 -0.86 -4.79 -9.68
C LYS A 27 0.09 -5.95 -10.03
N ARG A 28 1.26 -6.03 -9.38
CA ARG A 28 2.16 -7.18 -9.53
C ARG A 28 1.55 -8.45 -8.95
N PHE A 29 0.97 -8.36 -7.76
CA PHE A 29 0.27 -9.47 -7.12
C PHE A 29 -0.80 -10.04 -8.03
N LEU A 30 -1.67 -9.20 -8.61
CA LEU A 30 -2.71 -9.64 -9.56
C LEU A 30 -2.11 -10.34 -10.78
N LYS A 31 -1.06 -9.78 -11.39
CA LYS A 31 -0.39 -10.40 -12.54
C LYS A 31 0.17 -11.79 -12.21
N PHE A 32 0.76 -11.95 -11.03
CA PHE A 32 1.26 -13.26 -10.59
C PHE A 32 0.13 -14.22 -10.24
N SER A 33 -0.96 -13.73 -9.66
CA SER A 33 -2.18 -14.49 -9.40
C SER A 33 -2.81 -15.03 -10.69
N ASP A 34 -2.92 -14.20 -11.74
CA ASP A 34 -3.42 -14.65 -13.04
C ASP A 34 -2.49 -15.71 -13.65
N THR A 35 -1.17 -15.54 -13.46
CA THR A 35 -0.17 -16.49 -13.97
C THR A 35 -0.22 -17.82 -13.23
N SER A 36 -0.39 -17.82 -11.90
CA SER A 36 -0.46 -19.04 -11.10
C SER A 36 -1.75 -19.82 -11.39
N LEU A 37 -2.86 -19.11 -11.60
CA LEU A 37 -4.16 -19.68 -11.99
C LEU A 37 -4.13 -20.32 -13.39
N ALA A 38 -3.46 -19.68 -14.35
CA ALA A 38 -3.36 -20.17 -15.71
C ALA A 38 -2.29 -21.27 -15.89
N ALA A 39 -1.37 -21.43 -14.94
CA ALA A 39 -0.32 -22.43 -15.00
C ALA A 39 -0.78 -23.75 -14.35
N GLU A 40 -0.35 -24.87 -14.94
CA GLU A 40 -0.53 -26.18 -14.32
C GLU A 40 0.22 -26.25 -12.98
N VAL A 41 -0.49 -26.67 -11.94
CA VAL A 41 0.04 -26.82 -10.58
C VAL A 41 1.21 -27.79 -10.61
N GLY A 42 2.29 -27.45 -9.89
CA GLY A 42 3.51 -28.25 -9.85
C GLY A 42 4.55 -27.87 -10.91
N THR A 43 4.20 -27.06 -11.91
CA THR A 43 5.18 -26.54 -12.87
C THR A 43 6.05 -25.45 -12.24
N SER A 44 7.28 -25.30 -12.76
CA SER A 44 8.19 -24.21 -12.36
C SER A 44 7.55 -22.83 -12.54
N ARG A 45 6.72 -22.67 -13.59
CA ARG A 45 5.97 -21.44 -13.86
C ARG A 45 4.95 -21.15 -12.76
N HIS A 46 4.19 -22.16 -12.33
CA HIS A 46 3.23 -22.02 -11.24
C HIS A 46 3.94 -21.60 -9.94
N TRP A 47 4.98 -22.32 -9.52
CA TRP A 47 5.70 -22.00 -8.28
C TRP A 47 6.43 -20.65 -8.32
N SER A 48 6.95 -20.25 -9.48
CA SER A 48 7.54 -18.92 -9.64
C SER A 48 6.49 -17.81 -9.52
N ALA A 49 5.28 -18.04 -10.04
CA ALA A 49 4.18 -17.11 -9.89
C ALA A 49 3.70 -17.03 -8.42
N VAL A 50 3.55 -18.17 -7.74
CA VAL A 50 3.22 -18.21 -6.29
C VAL A 50 4.23 -17.41 -5.47
N ARG A 51 5.53 -17.62 -5.68
CA ARG A 51 6.58 -16.83 -4.99
C ARG A 51 6.49 -15.33 -5.31
N GLY A 52 6.15 -14.97 -6.54
CA GLY A 52 5.92 -13.57 -6.92
C GLY A 52 4.72 -12.95 -6.23
N MET A 53 3.66 -13.73 -5.98
CA MET A 53 2.50 -13.30 -5.18
C MET A 53 2.91 -13.07 -3.72
N GLU A 54 3.60 -14.03 -3.11
CA GLU A 54 4.08 -13.93 -1.71
C GLU A 54 4.95 -12.68 -1.51
N GLN A 55 5.95 -12.49 -2.38
CA GLN A 55 6.80 -11.30 -2.33
C GLN A 55 6.00 -10.00 -2.50
N SER A 56 5.06 -9.97 -3.44
CA SER A 56 4.23 -8.77 -3.65
C SER A 56 3.34 -8.50 -2.45
N GLN A 57 2.88 -9.54 -1.75
CA GLN A 57 2.09 -9.43 -0.52
C GLN A 57 2.92 -8.83 0.62
N GLU A 58 4.13 -9.36 0.86
CA GLU A 58 5.05 -8.82 1.87
C GLU A 58 5.39 -7.34 1.63
N GLU A 59 5.60 -6.96 0.36
CA GLU A 59 5.81 -5.55 0.00
C GLU A 59 4.58 -4.69 0.29
N MET A 60 3.37 -5.17 -0.05
CA MET A 60 2.14 -4.45 0.26
C MET A 60 1.98 -4.23 1.77
N ASP A 61 2.21 -5.26 2.58
CA ASP A 61 2.10 -5.19 4.04
C ASP A 61 3.08 -4.16 4.60
N SER A 62 4.35 -4.18 4.14
CA SER A 62 5.35 -3.19 4.54
C SER A 62 4.98 -1.75 4.15
N TYR A 63 4.37 -1.53 2.98
CA TYR A 63 3.90 -0.19 2.59
C TYR A 63 2.70 0.27 3.43
N ILE A 64 1.82 -0.64 3.83
CA ILE A 64 0.68 -0.33 4.70
C ILE A 64 1.18 0.03 6.10
N GLU A 65 2.13 -0.72 6.68
CA GLU A 65 2.76 -0.38 7.97
C GLU A 65 3.37 1.03 7.94
N GLN A 66 4.07 1.38 6.87
CA GLN A 66 4.63 2.73 6.70
C GLN A 66 3.54 3.81 6.56
N LEU A 67 2.42 3.51 5.90
CA LEU A 67 1.27 4.42 5.81
C LEU A 67 0.61 4.64 7.18
N LEU A 68 0.47 3.58 7.98
CA LEU A 68 -0.04 3.64 9.35
C LEU A 68 0.86 4.49 10.24
N ALA A 69 2.18 4.24 10.23
CA ALA A 69 3.14 5.05 10.98
C ALA A 69 3.12 6.53 10.55
N MET A 70 3.01 6.78 9.24
CA MET A 70 2.83 8.14 8.73
C MET A 70 1.51 8.77 9.21
N ASP A 71 0.44 7.99 9.33
CA ASP A 71 -0.85 8.49 9.82
C ASP A 71 -0.83 8.79 11.30
N GLU A 72 -0.19 7.96 12.12
CA GLU A 72 0.02 8.23 13.53
C GLU A 72 0.74 9.58 13.73
N LEU A 73 1.84 9.78 13.00
CA LEU A 73 2.68 10.98 13.11
C LEU A 73 2.05 12.25 12.52
N THR A 74 1.28 12.13 11.44
CA THR A 74 0.85 13.31 10.65
C THR A 74 -0.64 13.50 10.55
N GLN A 75 -1.42 12.48 10.94
CA GLN A 75 -2.87 12.45 10.82
C GLN A 75 -3.30 12.83 9.40
N TRP A 76 -2.64 12.24 8.39
CA TRP A 76 -2.86 12.60 6.99
C TRP A 76 -4.21 12.08 6.48
N SER A 77 -4.66 10.92 6.97
CA SER A 77 -5.91 10.28 6.58
C SER A 77 -7.15 11.07 7.02
N SER A 78 -7.06 11.86 8.09
CA SER A 78 -8.12 12.80 8.49
C SER A 78 -8.13 14.09 7.66
N LYS A 79 -7.05 14.36 6.92
CA LYS A 79 -6.83 15.60 6.16
C LYS A 79 -7.06 15.44 4.66
N LEU A 80 -7.71 14.36 4.22
CA LEU A 80 -7.95 14.06 2.80
C LEU A 80 -8.72 15.16 2.05
N HIS A 81 -9.48 16.00 2.76
CA HIS A 81 -10.18 17.16 2.19
C HIS A 81 -9.22 18.27 1.70
N GLN A 82 -7.95 18.26 2.12
CA GLN A 82 -6.97 19.27 1.72
C GLN A 82 -6.42 19.00 0.32
N ASP A 83 -6.19 20.07 -0.45
CA ASP A 83 -5.70 20.00 -1.84
C ASP A 83 -4.45 19.14 -2.00
N ARG A 84 -3.53 19.23 -1.02
CA ARG A 84 -2.29 18.46 -0.99
C ARG A 84 -2.48 16.94 -1.01
N TYR A 85 -3.67 16.43 -0.67
CA TYR A 85 -4.01 15.00 -0.64
C TYR A 85 -5.00 14.56 -1.72
N LYS A 86 -5.40 15.43 -2.66
CA LYS A 86 -6.30 15.06 -3.77
C LYS A 86 -5.78 13.92 -4.64
N PHE A 87 -4.47 13.66 -4.65
CA PHE A 87 -3.88 12.54 -5.38
C PHE A 87 -4.40 11.17 -4.90
N VAL A 88 -4.93 11.09 -3.68
CA VAL A 88 -5.42 9.85 -3.05
C VAL A 88 -6.56 9.22 -3.86
N GLU A 89 -7.38 10.03 -4.53
CA GLU A 89 -8.47 9.56 -5.41
C GLU A 89 -7.98 8.70 -6.58
N LYS A 90 -6.71 8.85 -7.00
CA LYS A 90 -6.10 8.05 -8.07
C LYS A 90 -5.61 6.67 -7.60
N TYR A 91 -5.57 6.45 -6.29
CA TYR A 91 -5.06 5.25 -5.65
C TYR A 91 -6.16 4.64 -4.75
N ASP A 92 -7.38 4.58 -5.29
CA ASP A 92 -8.58 4.05 -4.64
C ASP A 92 -8.36 2.64 -4.05
N ILE A 93 -7.83 1.70 -4.83
CA ILE A 93 -7.60 0.32 -4.37
C ILE A 93 -6.54 0.28 -3.25
N ALA A 94 -5.46 1.05 -3.38
CA ALA A 94 -4.43 1.14 -2.36
C ALA A 94 -5.01 1.71 -1.04
N MET A 95 -5.92 2.69 -1.14
CA MET A 95 -6.63 3.23 0.01
C MET A 95 -7.64 2.25 0.62
N GLU A 96 -8.33 1.45 -0.18
CA GLU A 96 -9.21 0.40 0.32
C GLU A 96 -8.42 -0.64 1.13
N LYS A 97 -7.25 -1.06 0.63
CA LYS A 97 -6.35 -1.96 1.37
C LYS A 97 -5.90 -1.35 2.69
N TYR A 98 -5.43 -0.11 2.66
CA TYR A 98 -5.06 0.63 3.88
C TYR A 98 -6.21 0.68 4.90
N ARG A 99 -7.41 1.10 4.46
CA ARG A 99 -8.60 1.21 5.32
C ARG A 99 -9.06 -0.14 5.87
N GLY A 100 -8.90 -1.21 5.08
CA GLY A 100 -9.20 -2.57 5.52
C GLY A 100 -8.38 -2.97 6.73
N VAL A 101 -7.07 -2.66 6.73
CA VAL A 101 -6.19 -2.93 7.88
C VAL A 101 -6.55 -2.07 9.09
N VAL A 102 -6.73 -0.76 8.89
CA VAL A 102 -7.15 0.17 9.97
C VAL A 102 -8.43 -0.31 10.65
N THR A 103 -9.40 -0.82 9.87
CA THR A 103 -10.68 -1.30 10.43
C THR A 103 -10.49 -2.57 11.26
N ASN A 104 -9.63 -3.49 10.82
CA ASN A 104 -9.36 -4.75 11.52
C ASN A 104 -8.56 -4.54 12.82
N GLU A 105 -7.65 -3.56 12.87
CA GLU A 105 -6.92 -3.22 14.10
C GLU A 105 -7.84 -2.64 15.19
N ASN A 106 -8.88 -1.89 14.82
CA ASN A 106 -9.83 -1.30 15.77
C ASN A 106 -10.85 -2.31 16.34
N GLN A 107 -10.83 -3.56 15.88
CA GLN A 107 -11.70 -4.65 16.34
C GLN A 107 -11.00 -5.64 17.27
N ASN A 108 -9.67 -5.53 17.42
CA ASN A 108 -8.84 -6.32 18.33
C ASN A 108 -8.43 -5.49 19.56
#